data_AF-A0A0F8ZM56-F1
#
_entry.id   AF-A0A0F8ZM56-F1
#
_cell.length_a   1.000
_cell.length_b   1.000
_cell.length_c   1.000
_cell.angle_alpha   90.00
_cell.angle_beta   90.00
_cell.angle_gamma   90.00
#
_symmetry.space_group_name_H-M   'P 1'
#
loop_
_entity.id
_entity.type
_entity.pdbx_description
1 polymer ?
#
loop_
_entity_poly.entity_id
_entity_poly.type
_entity_poly.pdbx_seq_one_letter_code
_entity_poly.pdbx_strand_id
1 'polypeptide(L)'
;MRPRGGSAVWRVMRNHTKKKINSEVKANYGLHKIRPHCLPPPTGLMRGDVVVDVGAGIRPVVEYWYRRKRWAPPCEILCLEPYEPYCKVLETAGYKVMYGTGNEGLILLEADRYAPDVVYMLDVIEHMTKENAWQTMDMACRIATCQVVIYTPYGFLEQEDDGWGLGGEY
;
A
#
# COMPACT_ATOMS: atom_id res chain seq x y z
N MET A 1 -24.63 -6.54 23.98
CA MET A 1 -23.63 -5.63 24.57
C MET A 1 -22.42 -5.61 23.64
N ARG A 2 -22.15 -4.48 22.96
CA ARG A 2 -20.93 -4.31 22.15
C ARG A 2 -19.78 -3.87 23.06
N PRO A 3 -18.57 -4.46 23.01
CA PRO A 3 -17.42 -3.90 23.69
C PRO A 3 -16.98 -2.61 22.98
N ARG A 4 -16.70 -1.59 23.79
CA ARG A 4 -16.22 -0.27 23.37
C ARG A 4 -14.75 -0.38 22.95
N GLY A 5 -14.40 0.36 21.90
CA GLY A 5 -13.08 0.35 21.28
C GLY A 5 -11.93 0.71 22.23
N GLY A 6 -10.87 -0.07 22.13
CA GLY A 6 -9.52 0.42 22.41
C GLY A 6 -8.96 0.97 21.12
N SER A 7 -8.70 2.28 21.05
CA SER A 7 -7.90 2.83 19.97
C SER A 7 -6.46 2.37 20.18
N ALA A 8 -5.97 1.49 19.30
CA ALA A 8 -4.53 1.32 19.14
C ALA A 8 -3.98 2.64 18.59
N VAL A 9 -3.46 3.47 19.50
CA VAL A 9 -2.71 4.68 19.12
C VAL A 9 -1.38 4.19 18.58
N TRP A 10 -1.29 4.11 17.25
CA TRP A 10 -0.03 3.87 16.55
C TRP A 10 0.95 4.96 16.94
N ARG A 11 1.88 4.62 17.83
CA ARG A 11 2.98 5.50 18.21
C ARG A 11 4.03 5.39 17.12
N VAL A 12 3.86 6.19 16.06
CA VAL A 12 4.94 6.51 15.11
C VAL A 12 6.18 6.84 15.94
N MET A 13 7.24 6.04 15.83
CA MET A 13 8.53 6.36 16.42
C MET A 13 9.08 7.61 15.72
N ARG A 14 8.72 8.78 16.24
CA ARG A 14 9.25 10.06 15.77
C ARG A 14 10.69 10.18 16.23
N ASN A 15 11.63 9.73 15.39
CA ASN A 15 13.00 10.21 15.52
C ASN A 15 13.00 11.73 15.31
N HIS A 16 13.23 12.45 16.41
CA HIS A 16 13.33 13.90 16.43
C HIS A 16 14.64 14.32 15.80
N THR A 17 14.61 14.58 14.50
CA THR A 17 15.54 15.52 13.86
C THR A 17 14.76 16.31 12.83
N LYS A 18 14.15 17.41 13.26
CA LYS A 18 13.69 18.48 12.36
C LYS A 18 14.93 19.13 11.73
N LYS A 19 15.54 18.48 10.73
CA LYS A 19 16.54 19.10 9.86
C LYS A 19 15.91 19.27 8.48
N LYS A 20 15.65 20.53 8.10
CA LYS A 20 15.41 21.04 6.74
C LYS A 20 15.25 19.97 5.64
N ILE A 21 14.14 19.25 5.62
CA ILE A 21 13.72 18.47 4.43
C ILE A 21 12.74 19.37 3.70
N ASN A 22 13.21 20.20 2.77
CA ASN A 22 12.25 20.96 1.93
C ASN A 22 12.79 21.45 0.57
N SER A 23 14.10 21.45 0.32
CA SER A 23 14.65 21.87 -0.98
C SER A 23 15.22 20.72 -1.81
N GLU A 24 15.99 19.79 -1.23
CA GLU A 24 16.62 18.69 -1.98
C GLU A 24 15.64 17.61 -2.43
N VAL A 25 14.64 17.25 -1.60
CA VAL A 25 13.61 16.28 -2.00
C VAL A 25 12.74 16.82 -3.14
N LYS A 26 12.41 18.12 -3.13
CA LYS A 26 11.67 18.76 -4.24
C LYS A 26 12.51 18.91 -5.51
N ALA A 27 13.83 19.05 -5.38
CA ALA A 27 14.74 19.18 -6.52
C ALA A 27 15.04 17.82 -7.17
N ASN A 28 15.18 16.76 -6.37
CA ASN A 28 15.54 15.42 -6.86
C ASN A 28 14.34 14.56 -7.28
N TYR A 29 13.16 14.76 -6.66
CA TYR A 29 11.94 13.99 -6.95
C TYR A 29 10.85 14.88 -7.56
N GLY A 30 11.27 15.85 -8.39
CA GLY A 30 10.49 16.97 -8.92
C GLY A 30 8.99 16.72 -8.92
N LEU A 31 8.30 17.16 -7.86
CA LEU A 31 6.86 16.96 -7.58
C LEU A 31 6.13 16.29 -8.74
N HIS A 32 6.34 14.99 -8.91
CA HIS A 32 5.59 14.25 -9.89
C HIS A 32 4.18 14.29 -9.35
N LYS A 33 3.34 15.18 -9.88
CA LYS A 33 1.89 15.09 -9.68
C LYS A 33 1.57 13.66 -10.09
N ILE A 34 1.36 12.79 -9.10
CA ILE A 34 0.94 11.41 -9.32
C ILE A 34 -0.27 11.51 -10.22
N ARG A 35 -0.09 11.16 -11.50
CA ARG A 35 -1.16 11.26 -12.47
C ARG A 35 -2.10 10.10 -12.18
N PRO A 36 -3.38 10.36 -11.90
CA PRO A 36 -4.33 9.27 -11.71
C PRO A 36 -4.37 8.43 -13.00
N HIS A 37 -4.27 7.10 -12.88
CA HIS A 37 -4.51 6.21 -14.01
C HIS A 37 -5.99 6.33 -14.44
N CYS A 38 -6.33 6.03 -15.69
CA CYS A 38 -7.69 6.25 -16.20
C CYS A 38 -8.64 5.05 -16.16
N LEU A 39 -8.19 3.93 -15.61
CA LEU A 39 -8.90 2.65 -15.68
C LEU A 39 -10.13 2.61 -14.76
N PRO A 40 -11.32 2.23 -15.27
CA PRO A 40 -12.48 2.02 -14.41
C PRO A 40 -12.23 0.89 -13.40
N PRO A 41 -12.89 0.89 -12.23
CA PRO A 41 -12.84 -0.25 -11.33
C PRO A 41 -13.40 -1.50 -12.04
N PRO A 42 -12.81 -2.68 -11.84
CA PRO A 42 -13.35 -3.93 -12.35
C PRO A 42 -14.80 -4.17 -11.88
N THR A 43 -15.62 -4.78 -12.74
CA THR A 43 -16.97 -5.19 -12.35
C THR A 43 -16.90 -6.18 -11.18
N GLY A 44 -17.71 -5.95 -10.14
CA GLY A 44 -17.75 -6.80 -8.95
C GLY A 44 -16.72 -6.44 -7.87
N LEU A 45 -15.90 -5.40 -8.07
CA LEU A 45 -15.03 -4.90 -7.01
C LEU A 45 -15.86 -4.36 -5.84
N MET A 46 -15.65 -4.91 -4.65
CA MET A 46 -16.28 -4.43 -3.42
C MET A 46 -15.50 -3.23 -2.88
N ARG A 47 -16.22 -2.29 -2.27
CA ARG A 47 -15.64 -1.10 -1.66
C ARG A 47 -15.32 -1.39 -0.19
N GLY A 48 -14.08 -1.13 0.23
CA GLY A 48 -13.67 -1.07 1.64
C GLY A 48 -13.54 0.35 2.19
N ASP A 49 -13.76 0.53 3.48
CA ASP A 49 -13.44 1.78 4.18
C ASP A 49 -12.01 1.77 4.72
N VAL A 50 -11.47 0.58 5.04
CA VAL A 50 -10.07 0.35 5.42
C VAL A 50 -9.39 -0.54 4.40
N VAL A 51 -8.32 -0.04 3.78
CA VAL A 51 -7.63 -0.69 2.67
C VAL A 51 -6.15 -0.83 2.97
N VAL A 52 -5.60 -2.00 2.64
CA VAL A 52 -4.15 -2.23 2.57
C VAL A 52 -3.77 -2.42 1.10
N ASP A 53 -2.80 -1.64 0.63
CA ASP A 53 -2.23 -1.74 -0.72
C ASP A 53 -0.80 -2.28 -0.61
N VAL A 54 -0.58 -3.54 -0.99
CA VAL A 54 0.69 -4.26 -0.88
C VAL A 54 1.49 -4.06 -2.15
N GLY A 55 2.71 -3.54 -2.04
CA GLY A 55 3.52 -3.14 -3.19
C GLY A 55 2.98 -1.88 -3.84
N ALA A 56 2.62 -0.87 -3.03
CA ALA A 56 1.95 0.33 -3.52
C ALA A 56 2.79 1.18 -4.50
N GLY A 57 4.12 0.98 -4.53
CA GLY A 57 5.05 1.80 -5.28
C GLY A 57 4.92 3.27 -4.86
N ILE A 58 4.93 4.18 -5.83
CA ILE A 58 4.64 5.60 -5.58
C ILE A 58 3.20 6.00 -5.93
N ARG A 59 2.35 5.05 -6.33
CA ARG A 59 0.99 5.32 -6.81
C ARG A 59 0.02 4.23 -6.36
N PRO A 60 -0.58 4.39 -5.17
CA PRO A 60 -1.60 3.46 -4.69
C PRO A 60 -2.79 3.45 -5.65
N VAL A 61 -3.03 2.32 -6.33
CA VAL A 61 -4.04 2.19 -7.41
C VAL A 61 -5.45 2.42 -6.87
N VAL A 62 -5.63 2.14 -5.59
CA VAL A 62 -6.89 2.31 -4.86
C VAL A 62 -7.33 3.76 -4.75
N GLU A 63 -6.41 4.75 -4.81
CA GLU A 63 -6.80 6.15 -4.76
C GLU A 63 -7.78 6.49 -5.88
N TYR A 64 -7.55 5.95 -7.07
CA TYR A 64 -8.34 6.28 -8.24
C TYR A 64 -9.75 5.69 -8.18
N TRP A 65 -9.86 4.42 -7.82
CA TRP A 65 -11.15 3.73 -7.75
C TRP A 65 -12.03 4.30 -6.64
N TYR A 66 -11.44 4.82 -5.56
CA TYR A 66 -12.18 5.30 -4.38
C TYR A 66 -12.46 6.80 -4.38
N ARG A 67 -11.54 7.67 -4.87
CA ARG A 67 -11.69 9.14 -4.80
C ARG A 67 -12.47 9.77 -5.95
N ARG A 68 -12.78 9.04 -7.04
CA ARG A 68 -13.40 9.66 -8.24
C ARG A 68 -14.85 10.13 -8.04
N LYS A 69 -15.52 9.72 -6.97
CA LYS A 69 -16.83 10.27 -6.60
C LYS A 69 -16.64 11.24 -5.42
N ARG A 70 -16.86 12.54 -5.67
CA ARG A 70 -16.81 13.65 -4.68
C ARG A 70 -17.66 13.44 -3.42
N TRP A 71 -18.56 12.45 -3.45
CA TRP A 71 -19.51 12.08 -2.39
C TRP A 71 -19.18 10.76 -1.69
N ALA A 72 -18.09 10.11 -2.08
CA ALA A 72 -17.60 8.90 -1.42
C ALA A 72 -17.04 9.26 -0.03
N PRO A 73 -17.39 8.53 1.04
CA PRO A 73 -16.75 8.71 2.33
C PRO A 73 -15.23 8.49 2.23
N PRO A 74 -14.42 9.09 3.12
CA PRO A 74 -12.97 8.87 3.13
C PRO A 74 -12.69 7.38 3.36
N CYS A 75 -11.80 6.84 2.53
CA CYS A 75 -11.21 5.51 2.72
C CYS A 75 -9.84 5.70 3.36
N GLU A 76 -9.56 4.96 4.42
CA GLU A 76 -8.22 4.84 4.98
C GLU A 76 -7.40 3.88 4.13
N ILE A 77 -6.27 4.34 3.60
CA ILE A 77 -5.36 3.54 2.80
C ILE A 77 -4.02 3.44 3.54
N LEU A 78 -3.62 2.21 3.85
CA LEU A 78 -2.28 1.87 4.33
C LEU A 78 -1.48 1.27 3.17
N CYS A 79 -0.39 1.94 2.80
CA CYS A 79 0.52 1.46 1.77
C CYS A 79 1.61 0.60 2.43
N LEU A 80 1.75 -0.67 2.04
CA LEU A 80 2.83 -1.54 2.45
C LEU A 80 3.87 -1.59 1.33
N GLU A 81 5.06 -1.07 1.60
CA GLU A 81 6.08 -0.81 0.58
C GLU A 81 7.48 -1.15 1.12
N PRO A 82 8.23 -2.06 0.45
CA PRO A 82 9.59 -2.40 0.88
C PRO A 82 10.65 -1.38 0.46
N TYR A 83 10.41 -0.53 -0.53
CA TYR A 83 11.41 0.41 -1.04
C TYR A 83 11.33 1.79 -0.39
N GLU A 84 12.35 2.14 0.41
CA GLU A 84 12.34 3.34 1.26
C GLU A 84 12.12 4.66 0.46
N PRO A 85 12.71 4.87 -0.73
CA PRO A 85 12.41 6.04 -1.55
C PRO A 85 10.93 6.16 -1.94
N TYR A 86 10.22 5.04 -2.17
CA TYR A 86 8.78 5.06 -2.44
C TYR A 86 7.98 5.43 -1.23
N CYS A 87 8.33 4.88 -0.07
CA CYS A 87 7.73 5.27 1.19
C CYS A 87 7.81 6.79 1.41
N LYS A 88 8.97 7.40 1.16
CA LYS A 88 9.16 8.86 1.30
C LYS A 88 8.27 9.67 0.37
N VAL A 89 8.07 9.20 -0.87
CA VAL A 89 7.17 9.84 -1.84
C VAL A 89 5.72 9.75 -1.37
N LEU A 90 5.28 8.57 -0.93
CA LEU A 90 3.93 8.33 -0.41
C LEU A 90 3.63 9.15 0.86
N GLU A 91 4.55 9.17 1.82
CA GLU A 91 4.43 9.97 3.05
C GLU A 91 4.32 11.47 2.74
N THR A 92 5.13 11.96 1.79
CA THR A 92 5.09 13.36 1.32
C THR A 92 3.74 13.68 0.67
N ALA A 93 3.13 12.72 0.00
CA ALA A 93 1.79 12.84 -0.59
C ALA A 93 0.66 12.69 0.46
N GLY A 94 0.97 12.37 1.71
CA GLY A 94 0.02 12.29 2.82
C GLY A 94 -0.59 10.91 3.06
N TYR A 95 -0.01 9.85 2.49
CA TYR A 95 -0.44 8.47 2.73
C TYR A 95 0.07 7.94 4.08
N LYS A 96 -0.67 6.97 4.66
CA LYS A 96 -0.13 6.11 5.71
C LYS A 96 0.73 5.04 5.06
N VAL A 97 1.95 4.85 5.57
CA VAL A 97 2.91 3.90 5.00
C VAL A 97 3.42 2.97 6.10
N MET A 98 3.53 1.69 5.76
CA MET A 98 4.25 0.67 6.50
C MET A 98 5.44 0.24 5.65
N TYR A 99 6.65 0.38 6.19
CA TYR A 99 7.88 -0.06 5.53
C TYR A 99 8.10 -1.56 5.78
N GLY A 100 8.22 -2.34 4.72
CA GLY A 100 8.48 -3.78 4.79
C GLY A 100 7.97 -4.53 3.57
N THR A 101 8.42 -5.77 3.40
CA THR A 101 7.89 -6.65 2.34
C THR A 101 6.42 -6.98 2.59
N GLY A 102 5.73 -7.46 1.55
CA GLY A 102 4.33 -7.90 1.66
C GLY A 102 4.10 -8.90 2.79
N ASN A 103 4.98 -9.90 2.90
CA ASN A 103 4.90 -10.93 3.94
C ASN A 103 5.13 -10.35 5.35
N GLU A 104 6.21 -9.60 5.55
CA GLU A 104 6.54 -9.00 6.85
C GLU A 104 5.44 -8.06 7.35
N GLY A 105 4.94 -7.18 6.48
CA GLY A 105 3.90 -6.23 6.85
C GLY A 105 2.59 -6.93 7.19
N LEU A 106 2.16 -7.92 6.40
CA LEU A 106 0.92 -8.64 6.68
C LEU A 106 1.00 -9.48 7.97
N ILE A 107 2.16 -10.07 8.29
CA ILE A 107 2.39 -10.76 9.58
C ILE A 107 2.23 -9.78 10.76
N LEU A 108 2.81 -8.58 10.66
CA LEU A 108 2.69 -7.58 11.71
C LEU A 108 1.25 -7.10 11.87
N LEU A 109 0.53 -6.90 10.76
CA LEU A 109 -0.88 -6.52 10.78
C LEU A 109 -1.76 -7.61 11.41
N GLU A 110 -1.51 -8.90 11.12
CA GLU A 110 -2.21 -10.01 11.77
C GLU A 110 -1.95 -10.02 13.28
N ALA A 111 -0.68 -9.87 13.69
CA ALA A 111 -0.30 -9.85 15.10
C ALA A 111 -0.97 -8.70 15.88
N ASP A 112 -1.12 -7.54 15.25
CA ASP A 112 -1.81 -6.37 15.79
C ASP A 112 -3.34 -6.46 15.70
N ARG A 113 -3.88 -7.56 15.17
CA ARG A 113 -5.31 -7.78 14.91
C ARG A 113 -5.90 -6.69 14.02
N TYR A 114 -5.09 -6.14 13.12
CA TYR A 114 -5.55 -5.21 12.12
C TYR A 114 -6.44 -5.95 11.11
N ALA A 115 -7.62 -5.41 10.85
CA ALA A 115 -8.66 -6.08 10.06
C ALA A 115 -9.10 -5.15 8.91
N PRO A 116 -8.33 -5.08 7.82
CA PRO A 116 -8.72 -4.28 6.66
C PRO A 116 -9.95 -4.89 5.97
N ASP A 117 -10.77 -4.05 5.35
CA ASP A 117 -11.88 -4.54 4.52
C ASP A 117 -11.33 -5.20 3.26
N VAL A 118 -10.36 -4.53 2.63
CA VAL A 118 -9.78 -4.97 1.36
C VAL A 118 -8.27 -4.97 1.41
N VAL A 119 -7.66 -6.05 0.91
CA VAL A 119 -6.22 -6.13 0.65
C VAL A 119 -6.01 -6.18 -0.86
N TYR A 120 -5.23 -5.24 -1.39
CA TYR A 120 -4.82 -5.20 -2.80
C TYR A 120 -3.39 -5.71 -2.94
N MET A 121 -3.18 -6.54 -3.96
CA MET A 121 -1.90 -7.06 -4.39
C MET A 121 -1.85 -6.96 -5.92
N LEU A 122 -1.48 -5.79 -6.41
CA LEU A 122 -1.46 -5.49 -7.85
C LEU A 122 -0.02 -5.43 -8.30
N ASP A 123 0.36 -6.28 -9.24
CA ASP A 123 1.73 -6.33 -9.80
C ASP A 123 2.81 -6.65 -8.75
N VAL A 124 2.44 -7.23 -7.60
CA VAL A 124 3.39 -7.48 -6.49
C VAL A 124 3.73 -8.96 -6.32
N ILE A 125 2.76 -9.85 -6.54
CA ILE A 125 2.96 -11.29 -6.36
C ILE A 125 3.92 -11.85 -7.42
N GLU A 126 3.96 -11.22 -8.60
CA GLU A 126 4.79 -11.69 -9.71
C GLU A 126 6.30 -11.56 -9.43
N HIS A 127 6.69 -10.62 -8.58
CA HIS A 127 8.08 -10.37 -8.17
C HIS A 127 8.48 -11.17 -6.91
N MET A 128 7.59 -11.97 -6.35
CA MET A 128 7.88 -12.79 -5.17
C MET A 128 8.35 -14.20 -5.55
N THR A 129 9.18 -14.81 -4.69
CA THR A 129 9.35 -16.27 -4.73
C THR A 129 8.00 -16.95 -4.51
N LYS A 130 7.82 -18.15 -5.06
CA LYS A 130 6.56 -18.89 -4.95
C LYS A 130 6.12 -19.08 -3.50
N GLU A 131 7.07 -19.36 -2.61
CA GLU A 131 6.83 -19.55 -1.18
C GLU A 131 6.34 -18.25 -0.53
N ASN A 132 7.00 -17.12 -0.82
CA ASN A 132 6.59 -15.81 -0.30
C ASN A 132 5.24 -15.37 -0.85
N ALA A 133 4.96 -15.63 -2.13
CA ALA A 133 3.67 -15.38 -2.76
C ALA A 133 2.55 -16.13 -2.03
N TRP A 134 2.73 -17.44 -1.79
CA TRP A 134 1.74 -18.26 -1.07
C TRP A 134 1.50 -17.76 0.35
N GLN A 135 2.56 -17.44 1.09
CA GLN A 135 2.44 -16.91 2.46
C GLN A 135 1.71 -15.56 2.48
N THR A 136 2.08 -14.65 1.57
CA THR A 136 1.46 -13.33 1.44
C THR A 136 -0.03 -13.46 1.11
N MET A 137 -0.41 -14.35 0.18
CA MET A 137 -1.81 -14.59 -0.18
C MET A 137 -2.61 -15.23 0.96
N ASP A 138 -2.07 -16.22 1.67
CA ASP A 138 -2.74 -16.82 2.83
C ASP A 138 -3.00 -15.76 3.91
N MET A 139 -1.99 -14.95 4.20
CA MET A 139 -2.09 -13.89 5.21
C MET A 139 -3.12 -12.82 4.82
N ALA A 140 -3.10 -12.37 3.56
CA ALA A 140 -4.08 -11.43 3.05
C ALA A 140 -5.51 -11.98 3.20
N CYS A 141 -5.74 -13.25 2.87
CA CYS A 141 -7.04 -13.89 3.01
C CYS A 141 -7.51 -14.01 4.47
N ARG A 142 -6.58 -14.15 5.43
CA ARG A 142 -6.90 -14.24 6.86
C ARG A 142 -7.32 -12.91 7.45
N ILE A 143 -6.64 -11.82 7.08
CA ILE A 143 -6.86 -10.51 7.70
C ILE A 143 -7.95 -9.69 7.00
N ALA A 144 -8.14 -9.89 5.70
CA ALA A 144 -9.16 -9.18 4.94
C ALA A 144 -10.56 -9.60 5.38
N THR A 145 -11.41 -8.64 5.74
CA THR A 145 -12.78 -8.94 6.20
C THR A 145 -13.78 -9.05 5.05
N CYS A 146 -13.48 -8.45 3.89
CA CYS A 146 -14.39 -8.40 2.74
C CYS A 146 -13.79 -9.01 1.48
N GLN A 147 -12.61 -8.55 1.04
CA GLN A 147 -12.06 -8.95 -0.25
C GLN A 147 -10.53 -8.95 -0.28
N VAL A 148 -9.96 -9.89 -1.01
CA VAL A 148 -8.58 -9.83 -1.49
C VAL A 148 -8.61 -9.64 -3.01
N VAL A 149 -7.85 -8.67 -3.52
CA VAL A 149 -7.79 -8.35 -4.95
C VAL A 149 -6.37 -8.57 -5.44
N ILE A 150 -6.22 -9.53 -6.36
CA ILE A 150 -4.93 -9.89 -6.96
C ILE A 150 -4.98 -9.56 -8.45
N TYR A 151 -3.94 -8.92 -8.94
CA TYR A 151 -3.70 -8.74 -10.37
C TYR A 151 -2.23 -9.00 -10.67
N THR A 152 -1.98 -10.04 -11.47
CA THR A 152 -0.64 -10.51 -11.87
C THR A 152 -0.67 -10.77 -13.38
N PRO A 153 -0.57 -9.74 -14.22
CA PRO A 153 -0.79 -9.87 -15.66
C PRO A 153 0.23 -10.78 -16.34
N TYR A 154 1.44 -10.89 -15.80
CA TYR A 154 2.54 -11.61 -16.44
C TYR A 154 2.91 -12.95 -15.78
N GLY A 155 2.23 -13.34 -14.70
CA GLY A 155 2.51 -14.58 -14.00
C GLY A 155 3.62 -14.38 -12.96
N PHE A 156 4.67 -15.21 -12.95
CA PHE A 156 5.86 -14.94 -12.12
C PHE A 156 6.94 -14.36 -13.03
N LEU A 157 7.40 -13.16 -12.72
CA LEU A 157 8.39 -12.43 -13.49
C LEU A 157 9.31 -11.70 -12.51
N GLU A 158 10.60 -12.01 -12.57
CA GLU A 158 11.60 -11.29 -11.79
C GLU A 158 11.60 -9.80 -12.19
N GLN A 159 11.65 -8.91 -11.20
CA GLN A 159 11.69 -7.48 -11.48
C GLN A 159 13.10 -7.10 -11.93
N GLU A 160 13.33 -7.01 -13.23
CA GLU A 160 14.63 -6.64 -13.81
C GLU A 160 14.84 -5.12 -13.90
N ASP A 161 13.76 -4.35 -14.03
CA ASP A 161 13.80 -2.89 -14.20
C ASP A 161 12.78 -2.22 -13.28
N ASP A 162 13.15 -1.08 -12.72
CA ASP A 162 12.22 -0.23 -11.99
C ASP A 162 11.35 0.64 -12.90
N GLY A 163 10.04 0.33 -12.94
CA GLY A 163 9.04 1.08 -13.71
C GLY A 163 8.87 2.57 -13.32
N TRP A 164 9.42 3.01 -12.18
CA TRP A 164 9.39 4.41 -11.75
C TRP A 164 10.70 5.16 -11.96
N GLY A 165 11.79 4.47 -12.30
CA GLY A 165 13.11 5.08 -12.56
C GLY A 165 13.76 5.70 -11.31
N LEU A 166 13.44 5.19 -10.13
CA LEU A 166 13.98 5.62 -8.84
C LEU A 166 14.87 4.55 -8.16
N GLY A 167 15.04 3.38 -8.78
CA GLY A 167 15.92 2.30 -8.32
C GLY A 167 15.25 1.26 -7.43
N GLY A 168 13.92 1.10 -7.55
CA GLY A 168 13.11 0.16 -6.74
C GLY A 168 13.08 -1.29 -7.23
N GLU A 169 14.18 -1.80 -7.77
CA GLU A 169 14.36 -3.22 -8.13
C GLU A 169 14.55 -4.02 -6.82
N TYR A 170 13.49 -4.64 -6.27
CA TYR A 170 13.51 -5.33 -4.97
C TYR A 170 12.57 -6.52 -4.86
#